data_AF-A0A844F7H7-F1
#
_entry.id   AF-A0A844F7H7-F1
#
_cell.length_a   1.000
_cell.length_b   1.000
_cell.length_c   1.000
_cell.angle_alpha   90.00
_cell.angle_beta   90.00
_cell.angle_gamma   90.00
#
_symmetry.space_group_name_H-M   'P 1'
#
loop_
_entity.id
_entity.type
_entity.pdbx_description
1 polymer ?
#
loop_
_entity_poly.entity_id
_entity_poly.type
_entity_poly.pdbx_seq_one_letter_code
_entity_poly.pdbx_strand_id
1 'polypeptide(L)'
;MFLKKTRRDREEAGLSLIRHEHIYQAIKEEHEAHNYPITELCKLGRVSRAAYYKWLNREIPENEKEHQRIAEVIESIHNESPDKGYRRIRDDLERYHDIDVNNKRVLRICRKKI
;
A
#
# COMPACT_ATOMS: atom_id res chain seq x y z
N MET A 1 10.31 12.24 -33.68
CA MET A 1 9.56 11.01 -33.31
C MET A 1 9.45 10.95 -31.79
N PHE A 2 8.25 11.11 -31.24
CA PHE A 2 8.02 11.07 -29.79
C PHE A 2 8.15 9.63 -29.28
N LEU A 3 9.24 9.33 -28.55
CA LEU A 3 9.36 8.10 -27.77
C LEU A 3 8.21 8.06 -26.76
N LYS A 4 7.18 7.26 -27.06
CA LYS A 4 6.13 6.90 -26.09
C LYS A 4 6.85 6.37 -24.84
N LYS A 5 6.59 7.02 -23.69
CA LYS A 5 7.04 6.58 -22.36
C LYS A 5 6.91 5.05 -22.27
N THR A 6 8.06 4.39 -22.14
CA THR A 6 8.16 2.97 -21.82
C THR A 6 7.23 2.66 -20.65
N ARG A 7 6.46 1.58 -20.77
CA ARG A 7 5.66 1.04 -19.66
C ARG A 7 6.63 0.86 -18.49
N ARG A 8 6.49 1.69 -17.46
CA ARG A 8 7.08 1.39 -16.16
C ARG A 8 6.21 0.30 -15.57
N ASP A 9 6.58 -0.94 -15.83
CA ASP A 9 6.22 -2.08 -14.98
C ASP A 9 6.76 -1.75 -13.60
N ARG A 10 5.93 -1.09 -12.79
CA ARG A 10 6.27 -0.68 -11.44
C ARG A 10 5.92 -1.88 -10.57
N GLU A 11 6.91 -2.73 -10.41
CA GLU A 11 6.95 -3.84 -9.46
C GLU A 11 6.37 -3.37 -8.11
N GLU A 12 5.27 -3.99 -7.72
CA GLU A 12 4.86 -4.31 -6.35
C GLU A 12 5.14 -3.26 -5.26
N ALA A 13 4.72 -2.01 -5.48
CA ALA A 13 4.53 -1.11 -4.36
C ALA A 13 3.16 -1.42 -3.75
N GLY A 14 3.15 -1.90 -2.50
CA GLY A 14 1.95 -1.97 -1.67
C GLY A 14 1.17 -0.64 -1.63
N LEU A 15 0.04 -0.62 -0.94
CA LEU A 15 -0.71 0.64 -0.76
C LEU A 15 0.11 1.65 0.07
N SER A 16 1.14 1.19 0.78
CA SER A 16 2.09 2.02 1.52
C SER A 16 3.04 2.78 0.60
N LEU A 17 3.24 4.07 0.88
CA LEU A 17 4.19 4.94 0.17
C LEU A 17 5.64 4.73 0.63
N ILE A 18 5.88 3.79 1.55
CA ILE A 18 7.16 3.57 2.22
C ILE A 18 8.00 2.58 1.41
N ARG A 19 9.15 3.04 0.90
CA ARG A 19 10.04 2.21 0.05
C ARG A 19 10.73 1.05 0.77
N HIS A 20 10.91 1.14 2.08
CA HIS A 20 11.68 0.18 2.89
C HIS A 20 10.89 -0.37 4.07
N GLU A 21 9.56 -0.44 3.96
CA GLU A 21 8.67 -0.84 5.05
C GLU A 21 9.02 -2.21 5.62
N HIS A 22 9.25 -3.20 4.75
CA HIS A 22 9.65 -4.55 5.14
C HIS A 22 10.98 -4.58 5.91
N ILE A 23 11.94 -3.72 5.56
CA ILE A 23 13.22 -3.61 6.26
C ILE A 23 13.00 -3.05 7.66
N TYR A 24 12.20 -1.98 7.78
CA TYR A 24 11.91 -1.38 9.08
C TYR A 24 11.15 -2.34 9.99
N GLN A 25 10.22 -3.10 9.44
CA GLN A 25 9.47 -4.11 10.16
C GLN A 25 10.37 -5.24 10.67
N ALA A 26 11.24 -5.79 9.81
CA ALA A 26 12.23 -6.79 10.23
C ALA A 26 13.18 -6.25 11.33
N ILE A 27 13.64 -5.00 11.21
CA ILE A 27 14.47 -4.37 12.26
C ILE A 27 13.70 -4.27 13.59
N LYS A 28 12.41 -3.93 13.55
CA LYS A 28 11.58 -3.83 14.74
C LYS A 28 11.38 -5.21 15.38
N GLU A 29 11.04 -6.22 14.59
CA GLU A 29 10.83 -7.60 15.03
C GLU A 29 12.10 -8.18 15.66
N GLU A 30 13.25 -8.02 15.02
CA GLU A 30 14.57 -8.44 15.55
C GLU A 30 14.95 -7.71 16.83
N HIS A 31 14.64 -6.41 16.92
CA HIS A 31 14.86 -5.64 18.13
C HIS A 31 13.97 -6.11 19.29
N GLU A 32 12.70 -6.41 19.04
CA GLU A 32 11.75 -6.88 20.06
C GLU A 32 12.04 -8.33 20.50
N ALA A 33 12.40 -9.21 19.57
CA ALA A 33 12.65 -10.64 19.85
C ALA A 33 14.01 -10.88 20.51
N HIS A 34 15.06 -10.20 20.06
CA HIS A 34 16.45 -10.48 20.46
C HIS A 34 17.13 -9.32 21.19
N ASN A 35 16.45 -8.18 21.36
CA ASN A 35 16.95 -6.98 22.04
C ASN A 35 18.24 -6.42 21.41
N TYR A 36 18.43 -6.65 20.10
CA TYR A 36 19.60 -6.18 19.35
C TYR A 36 19.61 -4.65 19.19
N PRO A 37 20.77 -3.99 19.21
CA PRO A 37 20.83 -2.54 19.05
C PRO A 37 20.35 -2.11 17.64
N ILE A 38 19.36 -1.21 17.61
CA ILE A 38 18.76 -0.66 16.37
C ILE A 38 19.83 -0.07 15.43
N THR A 39 20.92 0.45 15.97
CA THR A 39 22.05 0.96 15.18
C THR A 39 22.70 -0.11 14.30
N GLU A 40 22.89 -1.32 14.81
CA GLU A 40 23.49 -2.42 14.04
C GLU A 40 22.49 -2.99 13.04
N LEU A 41 21.23 -3.11 13.43
CA LEU A 41 20.15 -3.55 12.55
C LEU A 41 19.93 -2.57 11.38
N CYS A 42 20.02 -1.26 11.63
CA CYS A 42 19.96 -0.24 10.57
C CYS A 42 21.14 -0.32 9.60
N LYS A 43 22.35 -0.62 10.11
CA LYS A 43 23.53 -0.86 9.24
C LYS A 43 23.33 -2.10 8.37
N LEU A 44 22.82 -3.19 8.96
CA LEU A 44 22.52 -4.44 8.26
C LEU A 44 21.47 -4.23 7.15
N GLY A 45 20.39 -3.52 7.47
CA GLY A 45 19.32 -3.18 6.53
C GLY A 45 19.67 -2.07 5.52
N ARG A 46 20.89 -1.51 5.57
CA ARG A 46 21.34 -0.37 4.72
C ARG A 46 20.39 0.82 4.76
N VAL A 47 19.77 1.07 5.92
CA VAL A 47 18.85 2.20 6.14
C VAL A 47 19.43 3.19 7.14
N SER A 48 19.11 4.46 6.99
CA SER A 48 19.54 5.46 7.96
C SER A 48 18.72 5.32 9.25
N ARG A 49 19.39 5.45 10.40
CA ARG A 49 18.74 5.47 11.72
C ARG A 49 17.63 6.53 11.78
N ALA A 50 17.86 7.70 11.21
CA ALA A 50 16.88 8.78 11.14
C ALA A 50 15.61 8.38 10.36
N ALA A 51 15.76 7.64 9.25
CA ALA A 51 14.62 7.15 8.49
C ALA A 51 13.81 6.09 9.25
N TYR A 52 14.48 5.22 10.02
CA TYR A 52 13.81 4.25 10.89
C TYR A 52 12.93 4.92 11.95
N TYR A 53 13.46 5.89 12.70
CA TYR A 53 12.66 6.60 13.70
C TYR A 53 11.56 7.48 13.07
N LYS A 54 11.79 8.00 11.87
CA LYS A 54 10.76 8.71 11.11
C LYS A 54 9.62 7.78 10.70
N TRP A 55 9.92 6.54 10.35
CA TRP A 55 8.92 5.51 10.07
C TRP A 55 8.19 5.10 11.35
N LEU A 56 8.91 4.92 12.47
CA LEU A 56 8.34 4.54 13.76
C LEU A 56 7.32 5.57 14.27
N ASN A 57 7.61 6.86 14.11
CA ASN A 57 6.74 7.96 14.52
C ASN A 57 5.84 8.47 13.39
N ARG A 58 5.66 7.70 12.31
CA ARG A 58 4.85 8.13 11.18
C ARG A 58 3.37 8.06 11.53
N GLU A 59 2.71 9.21 11.56
CA GLU A 59 1.24 9.26 11.55
C GLU A 59 0.73 8.93 10.15
N ILE A 60 -0.26 8.03 10.06
CA ILE A 60 -0.89 7.68 8.79
C ILE A 60 -1.69 8.91 8.33
N PRO A 61 -1.32 9.55 7.20
CA PRO A 61 -2.05 10.70 6.70
C PRO A 61 -3.47 10.30 6.31
N GLU A 62 -4.41 11.24 6.44
CA GLU A 62 -5.84 10.97 6.18
C GLU A 62 -6.10 10.40 4.79
N ASN A 63 -5.35 10.86 3.79
CA ASN A 63 -5.41 10.35 2.42
C ASN A 63 -5.05 8.85 2.30
N GLU A 64 -4.12 8.36 3.13
CA GLU A 64 -3.71 6.95 3.12
C GLU A 64 -4.76 6.09 3.83
N LYS A 65 -5.41 6.61 4.87
CA LYS A 65 -6.57 5.97 5.51
C LYS A 65 -7.77 5.86 4.56
N GLU A 66 -8.10 6.94 3.85
CA GLU A 66 -9.18 6.92 2.85
C GLU A 66 -8.86 5.90 1.75
N HIS A 67 -7.60 5.84 1.31
CA HIS A 67 -7.16 4.86 0.32
C HIS A 67 -7.28 3.41 0.82
N GLN A 68 -6.92 3.14 2.08
CA GLN A 68 -7.09 1.84 2.72
C GLN A 68 -8.57 1.45 2.82
N ARG A 69 -9.43 2.37 3.30
CA ARG A 69 -10.89 2.14 3.38
C ARG A 69 -11.48 1.77 2.03
N ILE A 70 -11.15 2.52 0.98
CA ILE A 70 -11.64 2.22 -0.38
C ILE A 70 -11.13 0.85 -0.86
N ALA A 71 -9.88 0.50 -0.53
CA ALA A 71 -9.34 -0.81 -0.89
C ALA A 71 -10.03 -1.96 -0.16
N GLU A 72 -10.32 -1.82 1.12
CA GLU A 72 -11.06 -2.80 1.93
C GLU A 72 -12.49 -3.00 1.39
N VAL A 73 -13.18 -1.93 1.02
CA VAL A 73 -14.53 -2.03 0.44
C VAL A 73 -14.49 -2.74 -0.91
N ILE A 74 -13.52 -2.42 -1.77
CA ILE A 74 -13.31 -3.12 -3.06
C ILE A 74 -13.08 -4.62 -2.84
N GLU A 75 -12.24 -4.97 -1.86
CA GLU A 75 -11.93 -6.34 -1.49
C GLU A 75 -13.17 -7.07 -0.97
N SER A 76 -14.00 -6.41 -0.15
CA SER A 76 -15.28 -6.95 0.32
C SER A 76 -16.26 -7.25 -0.83
N ILE A 77 -16.45 -6.30 -1.76
CA ILE A 77 -17.34 -6.48 -2.92
C ILE A 77 -16.82 -7.59 -3.84
N HIS A 78 -15.50 -7.69 -4.00
CA HIS A 78 -14.89 -8.76 -4.79
C HIS A 78 -15.02 -10.13 -4.12
N ASN A 79 -14.87 -10.21 -2.79
CA ASN A 79 -15.06 -11.45 -2.05
C ASN A 79 -16.51 -11.94 -2.09
N GLU A 80 -17.48 -11.04 -2.06
CA GLU A 80 -18.90 -11.37 -2.24
C GLU A 80 -19.21 -11.88 -3.65
N SER A 81 -18.46 -11.44 -4.66
CA SER A 81 -18.66 -11.87 -6.04
C SER A 81 -17.36 -11.79 -6.84
N PRO A 82 -16.55 -12.86 -6.86
CA PRO A 82 -15.25 -12.85 -7.55
C PRO A 82 -15.37 -12.67 -9.07
N ASP A 83 -16.52 -13.01 -9.65
CA ASP A 83 -16.82 -12.79 -11.08
C ASP A 83 -17.08 -11.32 -11.45
N LYS A 84 -17.25 -10.43 -10.46
CA LYS A 84 -17.46 -9.00 -10.72
C LYS A 84 -16.15 -8.34 -11.12
N GLY A 85 -16.08 -7.89 -12.37
CA GLY A 85 -15.00 -7.03 -12.84
C GLY A 85 -15.03 -5.61 -12.23
N TYR A 86 -13.90 -4.91 -12.30
CA TYR A 86 -13.68 -3.58 -11.69
C TYR A 86 -14.73 -2.51 -12.04
N ARG A 87 -15.42 -2.60 -13.18
CA ARG A 87 -16.50 -1.66 -13.55
C ARG A 87 -17.74 -1.85 -12.67
N ARG A 88 -18.13 -3.10 -12.42
CA ARG A 88 -19.27 -3.44 -11.53
C ARG A 88 -18.96 -3.08 -10.09
N ILE A 89 -17.71 -3.32 -9.66
CA ILE A 89 -17.27 -2.94 -8.31
C ILE A 89 -17.37 -1.42 -8.11
N ARG A 90 -17.03 -0.60 -9.11
CA ARG A 90 -17.25 0.85 -9.04
C ARG A 90 -18.74 1.19 -8.89
N ASP A 91 -19.61 0.57 -9.68
CA ASP A 91 -21.05 0.86 -9.62
C ASP A 91 -21.62 0.49 -8.24
N ASP A 92 -21.12 -0.59 -7.63
CA ASP A 92 -21.47 -1.00 -6.27
C ASP A 92 -20.91 -0.02 -5.22
N LEU A 93 -19.69 0.50 -5.41
CA LEU A 93 -19.10 1.54 -4.56
C LEU A 93 -19.92 2.84 -4.57
N GLU A 94 -20.35 3.27 -5.75
CA GLU A 94 -21.17 4.49 -5.90
C GLU A 94 -22.58 4.27 -5.32
N ARG A 95 -23.19 3.11 -5.56
CA ARG A 95 -24.58 2.82 -5.17
C ARG A 95 -24.76 2.48 -3.70
N TYR A 96 -23.86 1.68 -3.12
CA TYR A 96 -24.04 1.14 -1.77
C TYR A 96 -23.15 1.82 -0.72
N HIS A 97 -22.05 2.44 -1.15
CA HIS A 97 -21.09 3.05 -0.25
C HIS A 97 -21.00 4.58 -0.40
N ASP A 98 -21.70 5.19 -1.37
CA ASP A 98 -21.68 6.63 -1.67
C ASP A 98 -20.25 7.19 -1.91
N ILE A 99 -19.38 6.32 -2.43
CA ILE A 99 -17.98 6.64 -2.71
C ILE A 99 -17.82 6.87 -4.22
N ASP A 100 -17.71 8.13 -4.64
CA ASP A 100 -17.33 8.46 -6.01
C ASP A 100 -15.82 8.25 -6.21
N VAL A 101 -15.47 7.18 -6.92
CA VAL A 101 -14.07 6.88 -7.27
C VAL A 101 -13.91 6.65 -8.76
N ASN A 102 -12.87 7.27 -9.31
CA ASN A 102 -12.52 7.09 -10.71
C ASN A 102 -12.26 5.61 -11.04
N ASN A 103 -12.81 5.13 -12.17
CA ASN A 103 -12.53 3.81 -12.75
C ASN A 103 -11.04 3.43 -12.74
N LYS A 104 -10.14 4.38 -13.00
CA LYS A 104 -8.68 4.15 -12.99
C LYS A 104 -8.14 3.88 -11.58
N ARG A 105 -8.74 4.47 -10.55
CA ARG A 105 -8.39 4.24 -9.12
C ARG A 105 -8.80 2.82 -8.73
N VAL A 106 -10.03 2.42 -9.02
CA VAL A 106 -10.53 1.05 -8.78
C VAL A 106 -9.70 0.01 -9.51
N LEU A 107 -9.40 0.22 -10.80
CA LEU A 107 -8.55 -0.69 -11.57
C LEU A 107 -7.14 -0.86 -10.97
N ARG A 108 -6.55 0.23 -10.44
CA ARG A 108 -5.24 0.18 -9.79
C ARG A 108 -5.28 -0.58 -8.47
N ILE A 109 -6.33 -0.39 -7.68
CA ILE A 109 -6.50 -1.08 -6.40
C ILE A 109 -6.75 -2.56 -6.64
N CYS A 110 -7.65 -2.90 -7.57
CA CYS A 110 -7.94 -4.27 -7.97
C CYS A 110 -6.64 -4.99 -8.35
N ARG A 111 -5.82 -4.44 -9.26
CA ARG A 111 -4.53 -5.04 -9.64
C ARG A 111 -3.50 -5.20 -8.52
N LYS A 112 -3.66 -4.50 -7.39
CA LYS A 112 -2.73 -4.57 -6.25
C LYS A 112 -3.19 -5.55 -5.18
N LYS A 113 -4.49 -5.83 -5.09
CA LYS A 113 -5.15 -6.54 -3.98
C LYS A 113 -5.84 -7.83 -4.43
N ILE A 114 -6.16 -7.95 -5.72
CA ILE A 114 -6.89 -9.04 -6.39
C ILE A 114 -6.04 -9.53 -7.56
#